data_AF-A0A919YPW4-F1
#
_entry.id   AF-A0A919YPW4-F1
#
_cell.length_a   1.000
_cell.length_b   1.000
_cell.length_c   1.000
_cell.angle_alpha   90.00
_cell.angle_beta   90.00
_cell.angle_gamma   90.00
#
_symmetry.space_group_name_H-M   'P 1'
#
loop_
_entity.id
_entity.type
_entity.pdbx_description
1 polymer ?
#
loop_
_entity_poly.entity_id
_entity_poly.type
_entity_poly.pdbx_seq_one_letter_code
_entity_poly.pdbx_strand_id
1 'polypeptide(L)' 'MNKGDVAIYACVIIGAGIGLYLGSAIPGVLIGLGIGYLIKMNMKRDHE' A
#
# COMPACT_ATOMS: atom_id res chain seq x y z
N MET A 1 9.54 12.90 6.32
CA MET A 1 8.72 11.81 5.75
C MET A 1 7.27 12.05 6.13
N ASN A 2 6.38 12.30 5.17
CA ASN A 2 4.96 12.49 5.48
C ASN A 2 4.35 11.17 5.95
N LYS A 3 3.50 11.21 6.99
CA LYS A 3 2.83 10.03 7.55
C LYS A 3 2.08 9.20 6.48
N GLY A 4 1.54 9.86 5.46
CA GLY A 4 0.85 9.19 4.35
C GLY A 4 1.75 8.32 3.46
N ASP A 5 3.03 8.66 3.31
CA ASP A 5 3.96 7.84 2.52
C ASP A 5 4.39 6.59 3.30
N VAL A 6 4.43 6.68 4.64
CA VAL A 6 4.70 5.54 5.53
C VAL A 6 3.60 4.48 5.42
N ALA A 7 2.34 4.91 5.29
CA ALA A 7 1.20 4.00 5.13
C ALA A 7 1.27 3.22 3.80
N ILE A 8 1.63 3.90 2.71
CA ILE A 8 1.86 3.24 1.42
C ILE A 8 2.99 2.23 1.52
N TYR A 9 4.11 2.61 2.14
CA TYR A 9 5.28 1.76 2.27
C TYR A 9 4.95 0.47 3.05
N ALA A 10 4.22 0.59 4.16
CA ALA A 10 3.76 -0.56 4.94
C ALA A 10 2.81 -1.48 4.14
N CYS A 11 1.81 -0.91 3.44
CA CYS A 11 0.89 -1.68 2.60
C CYS A 11 1.61 -2.41 1.46
N VAL A 12 2.60 -1.78 0.84
CA VAL A 12 3.40 -2.40 -0.23
C VAL A 12 4.23 -3.57 0.29
N ILE A 13 4.88 -3.42 1.45
CA ILE A 13 5.68 -4.51 2.07
C ILE A 13 4.79 -5.71 2.40
N ILE A 14 3.63 -5.48 3.01
CA ILE A 14 2.67 -6.54 3.37
C ILE A 14 2.12 -7.19 2.09
N GLY A 15 1.75 -6.39 1.08
CA GLY A 15 1.27 -6.88 -0.22
C GLY A 15 2.31 -7.71 -0.97
N ALA A 16 3.59 -7.31 -0.92
CA ALA A 16 4.68 -8.07 -1.48
C ALA A 16 4.87 -9.42 -0.77
N GLY A 17 4.80 -9.42 0.57
CA GLY A 17 4.91 -10.65 1.37
C GLY A 17 3.80 -11.65 1.07
N ILE A 18 2.55 -11.18 0.98
CA ILE A 18 1.40 -12.02 0.61
C ILE A 18 1.51 -12.47 -0.85
N GLY A 19 1.91 -11.59 -1.78
CA GLY A 19 2.11 -11.94 -3.18
C GLY A 19 3.19 -13.01 -3.38
N LEU A 20 4.32 -12.87 -2.69
CA LEU A 20 5.38 -13.87 -2.68
C LEU A 20 4.89 -15.22 -2.14
N TYR A 21 4.08 -15.20 -1.07
CA TYR A 21 3.48 -16.40 -0.51
C TYR A 21 2.53 -17.11 -1.50
N LEU A 22 1.77 -16.35 -2.29
CA LEU A 22 0.92 -16.89 -3.36
C LEU A 22 1.70 -17.27 -4.64
N GLY A 23 3.03 -17.17 -4.65
CA GLY A 23 3.88 -17.49 -5.80
C GLY A 23 3.93 -16.42 -6.88
N SER A 24 3.34 -15.24 -6.63
CA SER A 24 3.33 -14.12 -7.57
C SER A 24 3.46 -12.78 -6.84
N ALA A 25 4.71 -12.32 -6.69
CA ALA A 25 5.04 -11.08 -5.98
C ALA A 25 4.46 -9.82 -6.66
N ILE A 26 4.47 -9.79 -7.99
CA ILE A 26 4.06 -8.65 -8.81
C ILE A 26 2.60 -8.24 -8.53
N PRO A 27 1.60 -9.13 -8.59
CA PRO A 27 0.23 -8.77 -8.27
C PRO A 27 0.02 -8.37 -6.81
N GLY A 28 0.75 -8.98 -5.87
CA GLY A 28 0.67 -8.60 -4.45
C GLY A 28 1.18 -7.18 -4.17
N VAL A 29 2.30 -6.79 -4.79
CA VAL A 29 2.84 -5.43 -4.74
C VAL A 29 1.87 -4.43 -5.36
N LEU A 30 1.27 -4.74 -6.51
CA LEU A 30 0.27 -3.91 -7.18
C LEU A 30 -0.96 -3.66 -6.32
N ILE A 31 -1.48 -4.70 -5.67
CA ILE A 31 -2.62 -4.58 -4.74
C ILE A 31 -2.22 -3.76 -3.51
N GLY A 32 -1.06 -4.02 -2.92
CA GLY A 32 -0.54 -3.25 -1.78
C GLY A 32 -0.34 -1.76 -2.10
N LEU A 33 0.16 -1.45 -3.29
CA LEU A 33 0.32 -0.07 -3.77
C LEU A 33 -1.03 0.61 -4.00
N GLY A 34 -1.99 -0.08 -4.62
CA GLY A 34 -3.34 0.43 -4.87
C GLY A 34 -4.10 0.72 -3.57
N ILE A 35 -4.06 -0.20 -2.61
CA ILE A 35 -4.68 -0.02 -1.28
C ILE A 35 -3.98 1.11 -0.52
N GLY A 36 -2.64 1.16 -0.55
CA GLY A 36 -1.87 2.24 0.08
C GLY A 36 -2.26 3.62 -0.46
N TYR A 37 -2.43 3.75 -1.79
CA TYR A 37 -2.86 5.00 -2.40
C TYR A 37 -4.30 5.36 -2.06
N LEU A 38 -5.23 4.39 -2.01
CA LEU A 38 -6.61 4.63 -1.58
C LEU A 38 -6.68 5.12 -0.12
N ILE A 39 -5.89 4.54 0.77
CA ILE A 39 -5.80 4.96 2.18
C ILE A 39 -5.18 6.37 2.28
N LYS A 40 -4.07 6.63 1.58
CA LYS A 40 -3.45 7.95 1.54
C LYS A 40 -4.42 9.00 0.98
N MET A 41 -5.17 8.66 -0.07
CA MET A 41 -6.13 9.57 -0.68
C MET A 41 -7.29 9.88 0.29
N ASN A 42 -7.86 8.87 0.96
CA ASN A 42 -8.88 9.10 1.99
C ASN A 42 -8.36 9.93 3.17
N MET A 43 -7.17 9.62 3.71
CA MET A 43 -6.56 10.43 4.77
C MET A 43 -6.27 11.87 4.34
N LYS A 44 -5.93 12.09 3.07
CA LYS A 44 -5.66 13.43 2.53
C LYS A 44 -6.95 14.22 2.31
N ARG A 45 -8.08 13.56 2.06
CA ARG A 45 -9.41 14.19 1.95
C ARG A 45 -10.03 14.54 3.30
N ASP A 46 -9.68 13.82 4.37
CA ASP A 46 -10.16 14.10 5.74
C ASP A 46 -9.51 15.35 6.36
N HIS A 47 -8.43 15.82 5.73
CA HIS A 47 -7.65 17.00 6.15
C HIS A 47 -7.74 18.13 5.11
N GLU A 48 -8.91 18.29 4.48
CA GLU A 48 -9.33 19.44 3.68
C GLU A 48 -10.61 20.04 4.26
#